data_AF-A0A7S2YEE4-F1
#
_entry.id   AF-A0A7S2YEE4-F1
#
_cell.length_a   1.000
_cell.length_b   1.000
_cell.length_c   1.000
_cell.angle_alpha   90.00
_cell.angle_beta   90.00
_cell.angle_gamma   90.00
#
_symmetry.space_group_name_H-M   'P 1'
#
loop_
_entity.id
_entity.type
_entity.pdbx_description
1 polymer ?
#
loop_
_entity_poly.entity_id
_entity_poly.type
_entity_poly.pdbx_seq_one_letter_code
_entity_poly.pdbx_strand_id
1 'polypeptide(L)'
;CSKAQESLLRQQKRERAGTQKDDAIGTDSRVLSTFESEYEFYGCADQASSSNPMAACFCGLLNDVKNDEDAFASQDTASNRVATFMPCTNGAAGNYPCAGVDLNAQVPLSTFGSTEANDIWGWTDTVTQREFAIIGLREGTGFVEITNPSSPVFLGNLPTSTVGSSWRDIKVRNNHCFIVSEAQNHGMQVFDMTRLLTAQPSSTFQADAWYQNVGNIHNIAINEETGYAFLLGGTNGCSGGLHMVDIRGSFRRS
;
A
#
# COMPACT_ATOMS: atom_id res chain seq x y z
N CYS A 1 1.43 17.32 -11.87
CA CYS A 1 0.55 16.21 -11.50
C CYS A 1 -0.82 16.22 -12.17
N SER A 2 -1.63 17.28 -12.10
CA SER A 2 -3.04 17.20 -12.57
C SER A 2 -3.22 16.84 -14.06
N LYS A 3 -2.38 17.34 -14.96
CA LYS A 3 -2.52 17.07 -16.41
C LYS A 3 -2.09 15.66 -16.85
N ALA A 4 -1.20 15.00 -16.10
CA ALA A 4 -0.76 13.63 -16.38
C ALA A 4 -1.75 12.59 -15.81
N GLN A 5 -2.36 12.87 -14.66
CA GLN A 5 -3.45 12.05 -14.12
C GLN A 5 -4.72 12.17 -14.98
N GLU A 6 -5.04 13.36 -15.53
CA GLU A 6 -6.16 13.50 -16.46
C GLU A 6 -5.96 12.75 -17.79
N SER A 7 -4.73 12.63 -18.30
CA SER A 7 -4.49 11.88 -19.55
C SER A 7 -4.64 10.37 -19.34
N LEU A 8 -4.18 9.85 -18.20
CA LEU A 8 -4.31 8.42 -17.85
C LEU A 8 -5.78 8.01 -17.65
N LEU A 9 -6.56 8.85 -16.96
CA LEU A 9 -8.01 8.65 -16.77
C LEU A 9 -8.79 8.73 -18.09
N ARG A 10 -8.37 9.59 -19.04
CA ARG A 10 -8.99 9.66 -20.38
C ARG A 10 -8.65 8.45 -21.25
N GLN A 11 -7.49 7.83 -21.05
CA GLN A 11 -7.08 6.63 -21.78
C GLN A 11 -7.86 5.39 -21.26
N GLN A 12 -7.97 5.24 -19.94
CA GLN A 12 -8.78 4.18 -19.31
C GLN A 12 -10.27 4.23 -19.65
N LYS A 13 -10.82 5.43 -19.93
CA LYS A 13 -12.24 5.58 -20.34
C LYS A 13 -12.50 5.24 -21.80
N ARG A 14 -11.48 5.30 -22.67
CA ARG A 14 -11.62 4.98 -24.11
C ARG A 14 -11.51 3.47 -24.39
N GLU A 15 -10.77 2.73 -23.57
CA GLU A 15 -10.56 1.29 -23.76
C GLU A 15 -11.75 0.45 -23.25
N ARG A 16 -12.53 0.95 -22.28
CA ARG A 16 -13.80 0.30 -21.85
C ARG A 16 -14.93 0.33 -22.88
N ALA A 17 -14.80 1.08 -23.98
CA ALA A 17 -15.81 1.15 -25.04
C ALA A 17 -15.59 0.12 -26.16
N GLY A 18 -14.48 -0.63 -26.14
CA GLY A 18 -14.12 -1.56 -27.21
C GLY A 18 -13.89 -2.98 -26.70
N THR A 19 -14.95 -3.71 -26.35
CA THR A 19 -14.88 -5.16 -26.14
C THR A 19 -15.92 -5.83 -27.02
N GLN A 20 -15.48 -6.53 -28.09
CA GLN A 20 -16.11 -7.79 -28.51
C GLN A 20 -15.30 -8.51 -29.61
N LYS A 21 -15.31 -9.85 -29.50
CA LYS A 21 -14.84 -10.93 -30.41
C LYS A 21 -13.50 -11.59 -30.01
N ASP A 22 -13.32 -12.90 -30.02
CA ASP A 22 -14.13 -14.12 -30.26
C ASP A 22 -13.31 -15.32 -29.70
N ASP A 23 -13.91 -16.52 -29.67
CA ASP A 23 -13.56 -17.74 -28.92
C ASP A 23 -12.38 -18.63 -29.40
N ALA A 24 -11.97 -19.52 -28.45
CA ALA A 24 -11.68 -20.97 -28.59
C ALA A 24 -10.27 -21.56 -28.90
N ILE A 25 -10.12 -22.81 -28.38
CA ILE A 25 -9.16 -23.93 -28.67
C ILE A 25 -7.98 -24.01 -27.67
N GLY A 26 -7.62 -25.13 -27.02
CA GLY A 26 -8.06 -26.52 -27.03
C GLY A 26 -7.12 -27.35 -26.12
N THR A 27 -7.63 -28.43 -25.54
CA THR A 27 -6.96 -29.33 -24.58
C THR A 27 -5.99 -30.31 -25.26
N ASP A 28 -4.82 -30.58 -24.66
CA ASP A 28 -4.20 -31.92 -24.70
C ASP A 28 -3.29 -32.17 -23.49
N SER A 29 -3.33 -33.40 -22.98
CA SER A 29 -2.69 -33.89 -21.77
C SER A 29 -1.59 -34.89 -22.11
N ARG A 30 -0.34 -34.64 -21.72
CA ARG A 30 0.67 -35.70 -21.49
C ARG A 30 1.59 -35.35 -20.32
N VAL A 31 1.50 -36.19 -19.30
CA VAL A 31 2.43 -36.29 -18.16
C VAL A 31 3.73 -36.91 -18.65
N LEU A 32 4.89 -36.36 -18.29
CA LEU A 32 6.11 -37.09 -17.90
C LEU A 32 7.15 -36.11 -17.28
N SER A 33 7.36 -36.29 -15.97
CA SER A 33 8.58 -36.15 -15.18
C SER A 33 9.74 -35.27 -15.69
N THR A 34 9.95 -34.11 -15.06
CA THR A 34 11.12 -33.71 -14.23
C THR A 34 10.97 -32.22 -13.96
N PHE A 35 10.66 -31.85 -12.71
CA PHE A 35 10.49 -30.46 -12.28
C PHE A 35 11.87 -29.90 -11.86
N GLU A 36 12.58 -29.31 -12.81
CA GLU A 36 13.55 -28.25 -12.52
C GLU A 36 12.93 -26.97 -13.08
N SER A 37 12.49 -26.05 -12.21
CA SER A 37 12.01 -24.74 -12.65
C SER A 37 13.23 -23.88 -12.97
N GLU A 38 13.66 -23.90 -14.22
CA GLU A 38 14.50 -22.83 -14.77
C GLU A 38 13.66 -21.55 -14.80
N TYR A 39 13.96 -20.62 -13.89
CA TYR A 39 13.47 -19.25 -13.99
C TYR A 39 14.36 -18.53 -15.01
N GLU A 40 13.79 -18.16 -16.16
CA GLU A 40 14.45 -17.22 -17.09
C GLU A 40 14.37 -15.81 -16.51
N PHE A 41 15.45 -15.41 -15.84
CA PHE A 41 15.65 -14.04 -15.34
C PHE A 41 16.11 -13.14 -16.48
N TYR A 42 15.30 -12.17 -16.88
CA TYR A 42 15.78 -11.03 -17.67
C TYR A 42 16.60 -10.12 -16.75
N GLY A 43 17.93 -10.31 -16.73
CA GLY A 43 18.86 -9.41 -16.05
C GLY A 43 18.96 -8.05 -16.76
N CYS A 44 19.02 -6.96 -15.99
CA CYS A 44 19.44 -5.65 -16.50
C CYS A 44 20.89 -5.77 -16.99
N ALA A 45 21.12 -5.59 -18.30
CA ALA A 45 22.47 -5.48 -18.85
C ALA A 45 23.11 -4.16 -18.38
N ASP A 46 24.31 -4.25 -17.81
CA ASP A 46 25.09 -3.09 -17.36
C ASP A 46 25.37 -2.13 -18.53
N GLN A 47 24.79 -0.93 -18.46
CA GLN A 47 25.20 0.21 -19.26
C GLN A 47 25.58 1.34 -18.30
N ALA A 48 26.86 1.68 -18.31
CA ALA A 48 27.50 2.64 -17.42
C ALA A 48 27.05 4.09 -17.66
N SER A 49 26.90 4.81 -16.53
CA SER A 49 27.08 6.24 -16.32
C SER A 49 26.37 7.25 -17.25
N SER A 50 25.41 7.99 -16.70
CA SER A 50 25.40 9.44 -16.83
C SER A 50 24.70 10.09 -15.64
N SER A 51 25.43 10.96 -14.96
CA SER A 51 25.00 11.74 -13.80
C SER A 51 23.89 12.73 -14.17
N ASN A 52 22.70 12.55 -13.61
CA ASN A 52 21.71 13.61 -13.48
C ASN A 52 21.01 13.47 -12.13
N PRO A 53 21.10 14.46 -11.22
CA PRO A 53 20.36 14.41 -9.96
C PRO A 53 18.89 14.72 -10.28
N MET A 54 18.07 13.68 -10.42
CA MET A 54 16.63 13.87 -10.56
C MET A 54 16.07 14.39 -9.24
N ALA A 55 15.47 15.58 -9.32
CA ALA A 55 14.89 16.30 -8.22
C ALA A 55 13.83 15.47 -7.47
N ALA A 56 13.94 15.48 -6.13
CA ALA A 56 12.95 14.90 -5.23
C ALA A 56 11.56 15.47 -5.53
N CYS A 57 10.59 14.58 -5.79
CA CYS A 57 9.20 14.94 -5.89
C CYS A 57 8.62 14.99 -4.47
N PHE A 58 8.20 16.18 -4.03
CA PHE A 58 7.72 16.43 -2.67
C PHE A 58 6.41 15.68 -2.42
N CYS A 59 6.45 14.60 -1.63
CA CYS A 59 5.27 13.98 -1.02
C CYS A 59 5.22 14.41 0.46
N GLY A 60 4.10 14.97 0.90
CA GLY A 60 3.97 15.52 2.25
C GLY A 60 3.96 14.43 3.31
N LEU A 61 4.71 14.64 4.39
CA LEU A 61 4.60 13.87 5.64
C LEU A 61 3.29 14.25 6.35
N LEU A 62 2.53 13.24 6.79
CA LEU A 62 1.40 13.42 7.68
C LEU A 62 1.91 13.40 9.12
N ASN A 63 1.69 14.50 9.82
CA ASN A 63 1.89 14.63 11.26
C ASN A 63 0.56 14.96 11.91
N ASP A 64 0.31 14.39 13.10
CA ASP A 64 -0.82 14.82 13.92
C ASP A 64 -0.68 16.32 14.25
N VAL A 65 -1.77 17.07 14.13
CA VAL A 65 -1.81 18.50 14.50
C VAL A 65 -1.66 18.59 16.02
N LYS A 66 -0.47 19.01 16.48
CA LYS A 66 -0.23 19.30 17.89
C LYS A 66 -0.72 20.72 18.19
N ASN A 67 -1.99 20.91 18.54
CA ASN A 67 -2.45 22.09 19.28
C ASN A 67 -3.81 21.81 19.96
N ASP A 68 -3.83 22.15 21.25
CA ASP A 68 -4.92 22.27 22.22
C ASP A 68 -5.57 20.99 22.75
N GLU A 69 -5.24 20.67 24.01
CA GLU A 69 -5.77 19.55 24.81
C GLU A 69 -7.25 19.65 25.18
N ASP A 70 -8.03 20.58 24.60
CA ASP A 70 -9.42 20.83 24.99
C ASP A 70 -10.38 20.85 23.79
N ALA A 71 -10.61 19.70 23.14
CA ALA A 71 -11.77 19.52 22.24
C ALA A 71 -12.34 18.09 22.16
N PHE A 72 -11.68 17.07 22.73
CA PHE A 72 -12.20 15.69 22.75
C PHE A 72 -12.62 15.27 24.17
N ALA A 73 -13.64 15.93 24.70
CA ALA A 73 -14.26 15.55 25.96
C ALA A 73 -15.26 14.39 25.75
N SER A 74 -14.79 13.15 25.89
CA SER A 74 -15.22 12.27 26.99
C SER A 74 -14.48 10.93 26.92
N GLN A 75 -13.75 10.63 27.99
CA GLN A 75 -13.15 9.33 28.23
C GLN A 75 -14.26 8.30 28.47
N ASP A 76 -14.41 7.33 27.57
CA ASP A 76 -14.93 6.02 27.94
C ASP A 76 -13.72 5.10 28.15
N THR A 77 -13.38 4.85 29.42
CA THR A 77 -12.20 4.09 29.85
C THR A 77 -12.32 2.58 29.64
N ALA A 78 -13.23 2.12 28.78
CA ALA A 78 -13.39 0.71 28.43
C ALA A 78 -13.18 0.38 26.94
N SER A 79 -12.97 1.37 26.06
CA SER A 79 -12.75 1.14 24.63
C SER A 79 -11.89 2.25 24.05
N ASN A 80 -10.73 1.91 23.47
CA ASN A 80 -9.78 2.85 22.85
C ASN A 80 -10.35 3.42 21.54
N ARG A 81 -11.54 4.02 21.57
CA ARG A 81 -12.28 4.56 20.42
C ARG A 81 -12.62 6.02 20.67
N VAL A 82 -11.94 6.92 19.95
CA VAL A 82 -12.37 8.31 19.80
C VAL A 82 -12.97 8.45 18.41
N ALA A 83 -14.26 8.19 18.28
CA ALA A 83 -15.00 8.41 17.04
C ALA A 83 -16.28 9.17 17.33
N THR A 84 -16.19 10.50 17.21
CA THR A 84 -17.36 11.37 17.16
C THR A 84 -17.50 11.83 15.72
N PHE A 85 -18.61 11.45 15.07
CA PHE A 85 -18.97 11.99 13.76
C PHE A 85 -19.04 13.51 13.85
N MET A 86 -18.24 14.20 13.04
CA MET A 86 -18.15 15.65 12.98
C MET A 86 -18.57 16.12 11.59
N PRO A 87 -19.82 16.60 11.43
CA PRO A 87 -20.27 17.13 10.16
C PRO A 87 -19.50 18.40 9.81
N CYS A 88 -19.24 18.59 8.52
CA CYS A 88 -18.64 19.80 7.99
C CYS A 88 -19.65 20.94 8.04
N THR A 89 -19.50 21.81 9.04
CA THR A 89 -20.38 22.96 9.24
C THR A 89 -19.56 24.23 9.25
N ASN A 90 -19.98 25.24 8.48
CA ASN A 90 -19.27 26.52 8.35
C ASN A 90 -17.77 26.38 7.98
N GLY A 91 -17.39 25.35 7.21
CA GLY A 91 -16.02 25.13 6.75
C GLY A 91 -15.11 24.40 7.73
N ALA A 92 -15.65 23.84 8.83
CA ALA A 92 -14.89 23.02 9.77
C ALA A 92 -15.64 21.73 10.18
N ALA A 93 -14.88 20.65 10.34
CA ALA A 93 -15.30 19.38 10.92
C ALA A 93 -14.41 19.11 12.15
N GLY A 94 -14.89 19.54 13.32
CA GLY A 94 -14.01 19.69 14.49
C GLY A 94 -12.95 20.75 14.24
N ASN A 95 -11.68 20.42 14.51
CA ASN A 95 -10.54 21.32 14.29
C ASN A 95 -9.99 21.28 12.86
N TYR A 96 -10.60 20.48 11.97
CA TYR A 96 -10.12 20.30 10.61
C TYR A 96 -10.89 21.17 9.62
N PRO A 97 -10.22 22.00 8.81
CA PRO A 97 -10.85 22.67 7.68
C PRO A 97 -11.49 21.65 6.74
N CYS A 98 -12.72 21.92 6.30
CA CYS A 98 -13.47 21.03 5.44
C CYS A 98 -14.25 21.80 4.37
N ALA A 99 -14.54 21.14 3.25
CA ALA A 99 -15.35 21.68 2.16
C ALA A 99 -16.27 20.60 1.62
N GLY A 100 -17.45 20.45 2.24
CA GLY A 100 -18.44 19.44 1.84
C GLY A 100 -18.04 17.99 2.14
N VAL A 101 -17.13 17.79 3.10
CA VAL A 101 -16.65 16.47 3.54
C VAL A 101 -16.68 16.40 5.06
N ASP A 102 -17.45 15.45 5.58
CA ASP A 102 -17.58 15.21 7.01
C ASP A 102 -16.42 14.34 7.53
N LEU A 103 -16.05 14.53 8.81
CA LEU A 103 -15.08 13.68 9.49
C LEU A 103 -15.82 12.62 10.30
N ASN A 104 -15.75 11.36 9.86
CA ASN A 104 -16.45 10.26 10.54
C ASN A 104 -15.73 9.78 11.81
N ALA A 105 -14.41 9.70 11.76
CA ALA A 105 -13.57 9.24 12.86
C ALA A 105 -12.12 9.69 12.64
N GLN A 106 -11.34 9.76 13.72
CA GLN A 106 -9.90 9.98 13.69
C GLN A 106 -9.20 8.84 14.44
N VAL A 107 -8.19 8.24 13.81
CA VAL A 107 -7.27 7.32 14.48
C VAL A 107 -5.92 8.02 14.60
N PRO A 108 -5.49 8.43 15.80
CA PRO A 108 -4.23 9.17 15.98
C PRO A 108 -3.00 8.29 15.71
N LEU A 109 -1.87 8.89 15.34
CA LEU A 109 -0.64 8.14 15.04
C LEU A 109 -0.12 7.36 16.26
N SER A 110 -0.42 7.85 17.47
CA SER A 110 -0.11 7.18 18.72
C SER A 110 -0.79 5.82 18.87
N THR A 111 -1.97 5.59 18.26
CA THR A 111 -2.63 4.28 18.22
C THR A 111 -1.77 3.23 17.52
N PHE A 112 -1.02 3.66 16.50
CA PHE A 112 -0.12 2.78 15.76
C PHE A 112 1.26 2.65 16.41
N GLY A 113 1.54 3.41 17.47
CA GLY A 113 2.89 3.52 18.04
C GLY A 113 3.86 4.28 17.13
N SER A 114 3.36 5.20 16.30
CA SER A 114 4.17 5.99 15.37
C SER A 114 3.97 7.50 15.61
N THR A 115 4.85 8.30 15.01
CA THR A 115 4.75 9.76 15.00
C THR A 115 4.68 10.35 13.59
N GLU A 116 4.83 9.51 12.56
CA GLU A 116 4.89 9.93 11.17
C GLU A 116 4.19 8.89 10.27
N ALA A 117 3.40 9.38 9.32
CA ALA A 117 2.82 8.59 8.24
C ALA A 117 3.01 9.30 6.90
N ASN A 118 2.94 8.57 5.78
CA ASN A 118 3.15 9.20 4.45
C ASN A 118 2.27 8.69 3.32
N ASP A 119 1.73 7.47 3.44
CA ASP A 119 0.96 6.84 2.37
C ASP A 119 -0.27 6.15 2.94
N ILE A 120 -1.31 6.07 2.12
CA ILE A 120 -2.56 5.39 2.43
C ILE A 120 -3.06 4.64 1.21
N TRP A 121 -3.41 3.37 1.42
CA TRP A 121 -4.06 2.54 0.41
C TRP A 121 -5.28 1.82 1.00
N GLY A 122 -6.16 1.34 0.12
CA GLY A 122 -7.37 0.64 0.50
C GLY A 122 -7.38 -0.80 0.00
N TRP A 123 -8.02 -1.69 0.75
CA TRP A 123 -8.41 -3.01 0.29
C TRP A 123 -9.82 -3.32 0.76
N THR A 124 -10.63 -3.84 -0.15
CA THR A 124 -11.97 -4.35 0.13
C THR A 124 -11.97 -5.84 -0.13
N ASP A 125 -12.33 -6.62 0.88
CA ASP A 125 -12.50 -8.05 0.71
C ASP A 125 -13.77 -8.32 -0.12
N THR A 126 -13.61 -8.94 -1.28
CA THR A 126 -14.73 -9.14 -2.22
C THR A 126 -15.78 -10.13 -1.70
N VAL A 127 -15.44 -10.99 -0.74
CA VAL A 127 -16.35 -12.01 -0.18
C VAL A 127 -17.17 -11.44 0.98
N THR A 128 -16.51 -10.84 1.96
CA THR A 128 -17.14 -10.32 3.18
C THR A 128 -17.58 -8.86 3.07
N GLN A 129 -17.13 -8.14 2.02
CA GLN A 129 -17.34 -6.70 1.83
C GLN A 129 -16.77 -5.83 2.96
N ARG A 130 -15.85 -6.39 3.77
CA ARG A 130 -15.13 -5.63 4.78
C ARG A 130 -14.08 -4.75 4.11
N GLU A 131 -13.92 -3.54 4.61
CA GLU A 131 -13.03 -2.52 4.06
C GLU A 131 -11.90 -2.22 5.02
N PHE A 132 -10.70 -2.05 4.49
CA PHE A 132 -9.48 -1.89 5.29
C PHE A 132 -8.63 -0.75 4.72
N ALA A 133 -8.20 0.14 5.61
CA ALA A 133 -7.16 1.13 5.32
C ALA A 133 -5.80 0.55 5.69
N ILE A 134 -4.82 0.81 4.83
CA ILE A 134 -3.43 0.41 4.96
C ILE A 134 -2.60 1.69 5.02
N ILE A 135 -1.86 1.88 6.10
CA ILE A 135 -1.15 3.14 6.39
C ILE A 135 0.35 2.90 6.38
N GLY A 136 1.07 3.65 5.56
CA GLY A 136 2.53 3.71 5.60
C GLY A 136 3.00 4.53 6.81
N LEU A 137 3.74 3.89 7.71
CA LEU A 137 4.23 4.47 8.97
C LEU A 137 5.75 4.43 9.01
N ARG A 138 6.38 5.23 9.87
CA ARG A 138 7.84 5.17 10.04
C ARG A 138 8.33 3.75 10.42
N GLU A 139 7.66 3.10 11.35
CA GLU A 139 8.04 1.80 11.91
C GLU A 139 7.62 0.60 11.04
N GLY A 140 6.79 0.80 10.01
CA GLY A 140 6.25 -0.28 9.20
C GLY A 140 4.94 0.09 8.49
N THR A 141 3.98 -0.83 8.49
CA THR A 141 2.66 -0.63 7.89
C THR A 141 1.57 -0.92 8.92
N GLY A 142 0.62 -0.01 9.09
CA GLY A 142 -0.53 -0.18 9.96
C GLY A 142 -1.78 -0.64 9.19
N PHE A 143 -2.61 -1.45 9.83
CA PHE A 143 -3.87 -1.94 9.27
C PHE A 143 -5.05 -1.53 10.15
N VAL A 144 -6.05 -0.90 9.54
CA VAL A 144 -7.28 -0.46 10.20
C VAL A 144 -8.48 -0.98 9.42
N GLU A 145 -9.38 -1.69 10.08
CA GLU A 145 -10.69 -1.98 9.50
C GLU A 145 -11.57 -0.73 9.55
N ILE A 146 -12.16 -0.37 8.41
CA ILE A 146 -12.99 0.82 8.21
C ILE A 146 -14.38 0.48 7.68
N THR A 147 -14.78 -0.80 7.67
CA THR A 147 -16.11 -1.28 7.25
C THR A 147 -17.25 -0.47 7.88
N ASN A 148 -17.09 -0.09 9.16
CA ASN A 148 -17.91 0.93 9.79
C ASN A 148 -17.08 2.23 9.91
N PRO A 149 -17.32 3.25 9.07
CA PRO A 149 -16.46 4.44 9.01
C PRO A 149 -16.52 5.30 10.28
N SER A 150 -17.62 5.22 11.04
CA SER A 150 -17.76 5.91 12.34
C SER A 150 -17.16 5.12 13.50
N SER A 151 -16.61 3.93 13.25
CA SER A 151 -16.01 3.11 14.30
C SER A 151 -14.85 2.25 13.78
N PRO A 152 -13.78 2.88 13.27
CA PRO A 152 -12.61 2.17 12.76
C PRO A 152 -11.97 1.30 13.85
N VAL A 153 -11.39 0.17 13.45
CA VAL A 153 -10.75 -0.79 14.35
C VAL A 153 -9.30 -1.00 13.94
N PHE A 154 -8.36 -0.58 14.79
CA PHE A 154 -6.95 -0.86 14.58
C PHE A 154 -6.66 -2.36 14.77
N LEU A 155 -6.28 -3.03 13.68
CA LEU A 155 -6.02 -4.47 13.67
C LEU A 155 -4.59 -4.81 14.02
N GLY A 156 -3.63 -3.91 13.75
CA GLY A 156 -2.24 -4.17 14.06
C GLY A 156 -1.25 -3.58 13.07
N ASN A 157 0.02 -3.88 13.29
CA ASN A 157 1.14 -3.41 12.49
C ASN A 157 1.93 -4.57 11.88
N LEU A 158 2.40 -4.40 10.64
CA LEU A 158 3.52 -5.13 10.06
C LEU A 158 4.80 -4.31 10.25
N PRO A 159 5.75 -4.73 11.10
CA PRO A 159 7.02 -4.02 11.27
C PRO A 159 7.85 -4.01 9.98
N THR A 160 8.63 -2.95 9.81
CA THR A 160 9.67 -2.85 8.78
C THR A 160 10.64 -4.03 8.86
N SER A 161 11.06 -4.58 7.71
CA SER A 161 12.09 -5.63 7.67
C SER A 161 13.50 -5.10 7.97
N THR A 162 13.70 -3.77 7.91
CA THR A 162 15.02 -3.15 8.11
C THR A 162 14.97 -2.04 9.17
N VAL A 163 15.02 -0.78 8.73
CA VAL A 163 15.03 0.41 9.59
C VAL A 163 13.76 1.21 9.39
N GLY A 164 13.47 2.06 10.37
CA GLY A 164 12.34 2.97 10.29
C GLY A 164 12.57 4.04 9.22
N SER A 165 11.57 4.23 8.36
CA SER A 165 11.48 5.33 7.41
C SER A 165 10.01 5.58 7.17
N SER A 166 9.61 6.84 7.28
CA SER A 166 8.27 7.26 6.91
C SER A 166 8.06 7.25 5.41
N TRP A 167 9.07 7.04 4.55
CA TRP A 167 8.90 7.06 3.11
C TRP A 167 8.56 5.65 2.60
N ARG A 168 7.27 5.38 2.44
CA ARG A 168 6.71 4.10 1.97
C ARG A 168 5.74 4.29 0.82
N ASP A 169 5.58 3.27 -0.01
CA ASP A 169 4.52 3.23 -1.02
C ASP A 169 3.91 1.83 -1.02
N ILE A 170 2.58 1.77 -1.07
CA ILE A 170 1.81 0.55 -0.86
C ILE A 170 0.85 0.37 -2.03
N LYS A 171 0.83 -0.84 -2.60
CA LYS A 171 -0.18 -1.23 -3.59
C LYS A 171 -0.71 -2.61 -3.26
N VAL A 172 -1.97 -2.86 -3.63
CA VAL A 172 -2.63 -4.13 -3.37
C VAL A 172 -2.99 -4.79 -4.69
N ARG A 173 -2.78 -6.10 -4.77
CA ARG A 173 -3.28 -6.95 -5.87
C ARG A 173 -3.59 -8.34 -5.34
N ASN A 174 -4.74 -8.91 -5.75
CA ASN A 174 -5.14 -10.28 -5.42
C ASN A 174 -5.01 -10.60 -3.93
N ASN A 175 -5.54 -9.74 -3.06
CA ASN A 175 -5.48 -9.85 -1.60
C ASN A 175 -4.07 -9.81 -0.99
N HIS A 176 -3.05 -9.39 -1.73
CA HIS A 176 -1.72 -9.16 -1.19
C HIS A 176 -1.39 -7.67 -1.25
N CYS A 177 -0.85 -7.11 -0.17
CA CYS A 177 -0.23 -5.80 -0.21
C CYS A 177 1.27 -5.94 -0.46
N PHE A 178 1.79 -5.06 -1.31
CA PHE A 178 3.18 -4.95 -1.72
C PHE A 178 3.68 -3.61 -1.21
N ILE A 179 4.67 -3.66 -0.32
CA ILE A 179 5.12 -2.52 0.48
C ILE A 179 6.59 -2.28 0.16
N VAL A 180 6.88 -1.10 -0.37
CA VAL A 180 8.25 -0.62 -0.61
C VAL A 180 8.58 0.53 0.32
N SER A 181 9.88 0.82 0.48
CA SER A 181 10.34 1.96 1.25
C SER A 181 11.71 2.43 0.79
N GLU A 182 11.98 3.71 1.00
CA GLU A 182 13.32 4.29 0.87
C GLU A 182 14.26 3.86 1.99
N ALA A 183 13.75 3.17 3.02
CA ALA A 183 14.59 2.59 4.06
C ALA A 183 15.71 1.76 3.46
N GLN A 184 16.91 1.90 4.02
CA GLN A 184 18.09 1.20 3.53
C GLN A 184 17.85 -0.30 3.52
N ASN A 185 18.12 -0.93 2.37
CA ASN A 185 17.96 -2.37 2.12
C ASN A 185 16.54 -2.92 2.38
N HIS A 186 15.51 -2.07 2.35
CA HIS A 186 14.15 -2.48 2.66
C HIS A 186 13.58 -3.53 1.70
N GLY A 187 13.90 -3.40 0.42
CA GLY A 187 13.31 -4.21 -0.64
C GLY A 187 11.79 -4.04 -0.71
N MET A 188 11.08 -5.13 -0.99
CA MET A 188 9.62 -5.17 -1.02
C MET A 188 9.09 -6.24 -0.07
N GLN A 189 8.32 -5.84 0.94
CA GLN A 189 7.56 -6.76 1.79
C GLN A 189 6.23 -7.10 1.12
N VAL A 190 5.78 -8.36 1.24
CA VAL A 190 4.48 -8.81 0.78
C VAL A 190 3.70 -9.37 1.96
N PHE A 191 2.44 -8.96 2.11
CA PHE A 191 1.57 -9.45 3.18
C PHE A 191 0.19 -9.83 2.64
N ASP A 192 -0.30 -10.98 3.09
CA ASP A 192 -1.63 -11.50 2.76
C ASP A 192 -2.70 -10.79 3.59
N MET A 193 -3.48 -9.95 2.91
CA MET A 193 -4.57 -9.15 3.48
C MET A 193 -5.70 -10.00 4.05
N THR A 194 -5.88 -11.24 3.58
CA THR A 194 -6.94 -12.12 4.11
C THR A 194 -6.72 -12.48 5.58
N ARG A 195 -5.48 -12.35 6.08
CA ARG A 195 -5.14 -12.53 7.50
C ARG A 195 -5.82 -11.50 8.40
N LEU A 196 -6.18 -10.33 7.87
CA LEU A 196 -6.93 -9.31 8.61
C LEU A 196 -8.37 -9.75 8.91
N LEU A 197 -8.93 -10.69 8.13
CA LEU A 197 -10.29 -11.15 8.31
C LEU A 197 -10.50 -11.86 9.65
N THR A 198 -9.44 -12.48 10.19
CA THR A 198 -9.47 -13.21 11.47
C THR A 198 -8.53 -12.62 12.52
N ALA A 199 -7.91 -11.47 12.25
CA ALA A 199 -6.97 -10.83 13.16
C ALA A 199 -7.66 -10.33 14.42
N GLN A 200 -6.96 -10.43 15.55
CA GLN A 200 -7.36 -9.73 16.77
C GLN A 200 -6.86 -8.27 16.72
N PRO A 201 -7.59 -7.30 17.31
CA PRO A 201 -7.11 -5.93 17.40
C PRO A 201 -5.71 -5.83 18.00
N SER A 202 -4.94 -4.85 17.54
CA SER A 202 -3.56 -4.59 18.01
C SER A 202 -2.57 -5.76 17.84
N SER A 203 -2.73 -6.57 16.79
CA SER A 203 -1.79 -7.65 16.46
C SER A 203 -0.45 -7.13 15.92
N THR A 204 0.61 -7.93 16.08
CA THR A 204 1.87 -7.72 15.35
C THR A 204 1.99 -8.78 14.26
N PHE A 205 2.07 -8.35 13.01
CA PHE A 205 2.15 -9.22 11.85
C PHE A 205 3.60 -9.48 11.42
N GLN A 206 3.76 -10.45 10.53
CA GLN A 206 5.01 -10.75 9.84
C GLN A 206 4.71 -10.80 8.34
N ALA A 207 5.65 -10.37 7.52
CA ALA A 207 5.52 -10.47 6.07
C ALA A 207 5.41 -11.95 5.64
N ASP A 208 4.64 -12.20 4.60
CA ASP A 208 4.49 -13.50 3.98
C ASP A 208 5.61 -13.78 2.96
N ALA A 209 6.14 -12.71 2.36
CA ALA A 209 7.39 -12.76 1.59
C ALA A 209 8.19 -11.46 1.72
N TRP A 210 9.49 -11.54 1.45
CA TRP A 210 10.39 -10.39 1.42
C TRP A 210 11.32 -10.49 0.22
N TYR A 211 11.08 -9.64 -0.78
CA TYR A 211 11.88 -9.56 -2.00
C TYR A 211 13.05 -8.59 -1.81
N GLN A 212 14.27 -9.13 -1.80
CA GLN A 212 15.50 -8.43 -1.42
C GLN A 212 16.44 -8.10 -2.59
N ASN A 213 16.05 -8.41 -3.83
CA ASN A 213 16.91 -8.13 -5.01
C ASN A 213 16.94 -6.64 -5.39
N VAL A 214 16.31 -5.78 -4.58
CA VAL A 214 16.37 -4.32 -4.66
C VAL A 214 16.62 -3.76 -3.26
N GLY A 215 17.32 -2.63 -3.20
CA GLY A 215 17.60 -1.93 -1.95
C GLY A 215 16.43 -1.06 -1.48
N ASN A 216 16.66 0.26 -1.45
CA ASN A 216 15.62 1.28 -1.26
C ASN A 216 14.82 1.48 -2.55
N ILE A 217 13.51 1.65 -2.45
CA ILE A 217 12.60 1.91 -3.57
C ILE A 217 11.66 3.05 -3.16
N HIS A 218 11.55 4.08 -4.01
CA HIS A 218 10.68 5.23 -3.76
C HIS A 218 9.21 4.87 -3.93
N ASN A 219 8.87 4.26 -5.07
CA ASN A 219 7.48 4.01 -5.45
C ASN A 219 7.30 2.61 -6.03
N ILE A 220 6.06 2.14 -6.00
CA ILE A 220 5.62 0.93 -6.66
C ILE A 220 4.34 1.21 -7.48
N ALA A 221 4.33 0.73 -8.71
CA ALA A 221 3.12 0.63 -9.52
C ALA A 221 2.86 -0.84 -9.85
N ILE A 222 1.59 -1.23 -9.95
CA ILE A 222 1.22 -2.60 -10.32
C ILE A 222 0.33 -2.55 -11.56
N ASN A 223 0.69 -3.33 -12.58
CA ASN A 223 -0.24 -3.67 -13.65
C ASN A 223 -1.04 -4.89 -13.22
N GLU A 224 -2.29 -4.67 -12.83
CA GLU A 224 -3.16 -5.73 -12.31
C GLU A 224 -3.48 -6.81 -13.34
N GLU A 225 -3.62 -6.43 -14.62
CA GLU A 225 -3.93 -7.31 -15.75
C GLU A 225 -2.79 -8.28 -16.03
N THR A 226 -1.55 -7.76 -16.13
CA THR A 226 -0.39 -8.59 -16.45
C THR A 226 0.25 -9.25 -15.23
N GLY A 227 0.01 -8.70 -14.04
CA GLY A 227 0.58 -9.20 -12.79
C GLY A 227 2.05 -8.84 -12.60
N TYR A 228 2.48 -7.69 -13.13
CA TYR A 228 3.82 -7.16 -12.90
C TYR A 228 3.78 -5.96 -11.94
N ALA A 229 4.69 -5.97 -10.97
CA ALA A 229 5.04 -4.83 -10.15
C ALA A 229 6.24 -4.09 -10.74
N PHE A 230 6.19 -2.77 -10.68
CA PHE A 230 7.16 -1.83 -11.22
C PHE A 230 7.71 -1.03 -10.05
N LEU A 231 8.93 -1.35 -9.62
CA LEU A 231 9.62 -0.70 -8.51
C LEU A 231 10.45 0.45 -9.06
N LEU A 232 10.26 1.65 -8.53
CA LEU A 232 10.73 2.89 -9.11
C LEU A 232 11.67 3.64 -8.16
N GLY A 233 12.72 4.23 -8.74
CA GLY A 233 13.56 5.20 -8.05
C GLY A 233 14.55 4.61 -7.05
N GLY A 234 14.89 3.33 -7.16
CA GLY A 234 15.89 2.73 -6.27
C GLY A 234 17.32 3.01 -6.69
N THR A 235 18.20 3.31 -5.73
CA THR A 235 19.63 3.49 -6.03
C THR A 235 20.35 2.15 -6.28
N ASN A 236 19.77 1.03 -5.82
CA ASN A 236 20.37 -0.32 -5.90
C ASN A 236 19.50 -1.31 -6.70
N GLY A 237 19.15 -0.93 -7.93
CA GLY A 237 18.42 -1.74 -8.90
C GLY A 237 18.32 -0.96 -10.21
N CYS A 238 19.03 -1.40 -11.25
CA CYS A 238 19.16 -0.70 -12.54
C CYS A 238 19.51 0.81 -12.43
N SER A 239 20.37 1.19 -11.45
CA SER A 239 20.96 2.54 -11.29
C SER A 239 19.96 3.72 -11.21
N GLY A 240 18.89 3.58 -10.42
CA GLY A 240 17.80 4.58 -10.38
C GLY A 240 16.67 4.27 -11.37
N GLY A 241 16.83 3.22 -12.18
CA GLY A 241 15.89 2.78 -13.19
C GLY A 241 14.68 2.03 -12.62
N LEU A 242 13.87 1.55 -13.55
CA LEU A 242 12.69 0.75 -13.28
C LEU A 242 13.09 -0.72 -13.07
N HIS A 243 12.65 -1.34 -11.98
CA HIS A 243 12.83 -2.76 -11.71
C HIS A 243 11.49 -3.50 -11.77
N MET A 244 11.38 -4.49 -12.64
CA MET A 244 10.13 -5.23 -12.86
C MET A 244 10.14 -6.56 -12.10
N VAL A 245 9.05 -6.84 -11.39
CA VAL A 245 8.87 -8.08 -10.61
C VAL A 245 7.58 -8.76 -11.04
N ASP A 246 7.67 -10.04 -11.39
CA ASP A 246 6.49 -10.88 -11.60
C ASP A 246 5.85 -11.23 -10.25
N ILE A 247 4.58 -10.84 -10.07
CA ILE A 247 3.81 -11.06 -8.84
C ILE A 247 2.57 -11.94 -9.09
N ARG A 248 2.61 -12.79 -10.12
CA ARG A 248 1.55 -13.77 -10.41
C ARG A 248 1.62 -15.00 -9.50
N GLY A 249 2.80 -15.31 -8.97
CA GLY A 249 3.04 -16.47 -8.11
C GLY A 249 2.27 -16.41 -6.80
N SER A 250 1.94 -17.58 -6.24
CA SER A 250 1.40 -17.68 -4.89
C SER A 250 2.51 -17.53 -3.85
N PHE A 251 2.47 -16.47 -3.04
CA PHE A 251 3.35 -16.30 -1.90
C PHE A 251 2.87 -17.24 -0.77
N ARG A 252 3.45 -18.44 -0.67
CA ARG A 252 3.18 -19.39 0.42
C ARG A 252 4.43 -19.50 1.28
N ARG A 253 4.27 -19.46 2.61
CA ARG A 253 5.37 -19.67 3.57
C ARG A 253 6.05 -21.03 3.31
N SER A 254 7.38 -21.02 3.33
CA SER A 254 8.21 -22.18 3.61
C SER A 254 8.15 -22.55 5.08
#